data_AF-D8LPV7-F1
#
_entry.id   AF-D8LPV7-F1
#
_cell.length_a   1.000
_cell.length_b   1.000
_cell.length_c   1.000
_cell.angle_alpha   90.00
_cell.angle_beta   90.00
_cell.angle_gamma   90.00
#
_symmetry.space_group_name_H-M   'P 1'
#
loop_
_entity.id
_entity.type
_entity.pdbx_description
1 polymer ?
#
loop_
_entity_poly.entity_id
_entity_poly.type
_entity_poly.pdbx_seq_one_letter_code
_entity_poly.pdbx_strand_id
1 'polypeptide(L)'
;MLSLFEAMTGPMVRTWHMRLPDPSRGRREEVHKVQLRHFPLTGHSSRSVTVDGIAVQGAESAPPPGGGSLKKTVTLKVRVGSHDCWVGYRASARPGRYFYSCIIDGVVMPELNDTVGDTGDDEGVPLPGEVFIDSIEPAKDRFGTEFLEFRVVTLRGTRRRDSCGGGGGAGKAVDGGGGCYHAVVWRRFSAFRSLHSDVTAMLWGSHLLDSLPPLPAKCINPLVNQMGAAFLESRREVLQAYLRRLLEVPKARASVNLMGFLGLHPITGYPLPWAALAPSTPRQAAPLDDEGRREL
;
A
#
# COMPACT_ATOMS: atom_id res chain seq x y z
N MET A 1 4.68 -10.78 40.08
CA MET A 1 4.51 -12.03 39.31
C MET A 1 4.51 -11.83 37.78
N LEU A 2 5.07 -10.73 37.23
CA LEU A 2 5.18 -10.47 35.77
C LEU A 2 6.54 -10.88 35.17
N SER A 3 7.53 -11.22 36.01
CA SER A 3 8.94 -11.40 35.62
C SER A 3 9.28 -12.75 34.94
N LEU A 4 8.45 -13.80 35.09
CA LEU A 4 8.74 -15.10 34.47
C LEU A 4 8.28 -15.19 33.01
N PHE A 5 7.23 -14.46 32.64
CA PHE A 5 6.84 -14.29 31.23
C PHE A 5 7.84 -13.42 30.47
N GLU A 6 8.54 -12.50 31.16
CA GLU A 6 9.56 -11.65 30.54
C GLU A 6 10.78 -12.41 30.03
N ALA A 7 11.13 -13.54 30.67
CA ALA A 7 12.31 -14.32 30.32
C ALA A 7 12.13 -15.27 29.13
N MET A 8 10.89 -15.48 28.64
CA MET A 8 10.59 -16.54 27.67
C MET A 8 10.49 -16.09 26.22
N THR A 9 10.21 -14.82 25.93
CA THR A 9 10.11 -14.36 24.54
C THR A 9 11.43 -13.74 24.12
N GLY A 10 12.26 -14.56 23.45
CA GLY A 10 13.46 -14.07 22.77
C GLY A 10 13.16 -12.97 21.74
N PRO A 11 14.20 -12.33 21.19
CA PRO A 11 14.03 -11.30 20.17
C PRO A 11 13.25 -11.84 18.97
N MET A 12 12.24 -11.09 18.52
CA MET A 12 11.58 -11.39 17.27
C MET A 12 12.43 -10.86 16.12
N VAL A 13 12.73 -11.72 15.16
CA VAL A 13 13.47 -11.37 13.94
C VAL A 13 12.59 -11.66 12.74
N ARG A 14 12.53 -10.70 11.83
CA ARG A 14 11.77 -10.75 10.59
C ARG A 14 12.67 -10.40 9.44
N THR A 15 12.60 -11.16 8.36
CA THR A 15 13.55 -11.09 7.23
C THR A 15 12.79 -11.00 5.92
N TRP A 16 13.21 -10.05 5.09
CA TRP A 16 12.75 -9.88 3.73
C TRP A 16 13.93 -10.03 2.78
N HIS A 17 13.73 -10.81 1.71
CA HIS A 17 14.66 -10.87 0.59
C HIS A 17 14.02 -10.18 -0.61
N MET A 18 14.83 -9.42 -1.33
CA MET A 18 14.40 -8.63 -2.47
C MET A 18 15.49 -8.60 -3.52
N ARG A 19 15.08 -8.48 -4.78
CA ARG A 19 15.98 -8.23 -5.90
C ARG A 19 15.74 -6.80 -6.37
N LEU A 20 16.77 -5.97 -6.29
CA LEU A 20 16.69 -4.56 -6.69
C LEU A 20 17.71 -4.27 -7.78
N PRO A 21 17.38 -3.43 -8.78
CA PRO A 21 18.34 -3.03 -9.79
C PRO A 21 19.41 -2.11 -9.16
N ASP A 22 20.69 -2.41 -9.39
CA ASP A 22 21.78 -1.52 -8.99
C ASP A 22 22.14 -0.55 -10.13
N PRO A 23 21.84 0.75 -10.01
CA PRO A 23 22.11 1.72 -11.07
C PRO A 23 23.61 1.84 -11.38
N SER A 24 24.50 1.50 -10.44
CA SER A 24 25.95 1.56 -10.64
C SER A 24 26.49 0.39 -11.46
N ARG A 25 25.75 -0.73 -11.50
CA ARG A 25 26.15 -1.98 -12.20
C ARG A 25 25.27 -2.29 -13.42
N GLY A 26 24.49 -1.32 -13.88
CA GLY A 26 23.64 -1.43 -15.07
C GLY A 26 22.35 -2.23 -14.81
N ARG A 27 22.02 -3.20 -15.68
CA ARG A 27 20.80 -4.03 -15.56
C ARG A 27 20.91 -5.20 -14.57
N ARG A 28 21.98 -5.28 -13.77
CA ARG A 28 22.14 -6.38 -12.83
C ARG A 28 21.26 -6.14 -11.60
N GLU A 29 20.49 -7.16 -11.24
CA GLU A 29 19.74 -7.18 -9.99
C GLU A 29 20.66 -7.69 -8.87
N GLU A 30 20.71 -6.97 -7.76
CA GLU A 30 21.36 -7.42 -6.53
C GLU A 30 20.31 -7.92 -5.53
N VAL A 31 20.69 -8.99 -4.82
CA VAL A 31 19.83 -9.55 -3.76
C VAL A 31 20.15 -8.82 -2.47
N HIS A 32 19.16 -8.12 -1.94
CA HIS A 32 19.27 -7.48 -0.62
C HIS A 32 18.48 -8.24 0.43
N LYS A 33 18.99 -8.20 1.66
CA LYS A 33 18.39 -8.79 2.85
C LYS A 33 18.12 -7.71 3.88
N VAL A 34 16.85 -7.47 4.15
CA VAL A 34 16.43 -6.56 5.22
C VAL A 34 15.97 -7.39 6.41
N GLN A 35 16.50 -7.10 7.60
CA GLN A 35 16.03 -7.74 8.84
C GLN A 35 15.59 -6.72 9.86
N LEU A 36 14.41 -6.93 10.42
CA LEU A 36 13.90 -6.19 11.57
C LEU A 36 14.01 -7.08 12.80
N ARG A 37 14.71 -6.59 13.82
CA ARG A 37 14.76 -7.20 15.15
C ARG A 37 14.10 -6.29 16.16
N HIS A 38 13.20 -6.83 16.97
CA HIS A 38 12.65 -6.13 18.13
C HIS A 38 12.31 -7.08 19.28
N PHE A 39 12.13 -6.52 20.47
CA PHE A 39 11.72 -7.28 21.65
C PHE A 39 10.25 -6.93 21.99
N PRO A 40 9.34 -7.91 21.96
CA PRO A 40 7.91 -7.70 22.21
C PRO A 40 7.59 -6.97 23.50
N LEU A 41 8.34 -7.23 24.57
CA LEU A 41 8.03 -6.78 25.92
C LEU A 41 8.56 -5.38 26.20
N THR A 42 9.78 -5.09 25.76
CA THR A 42 10.39 -3.77 25.98
C THR A 42 9.83 -2.74 25.01
N GLY A 43 9.17 -3.18 23.92
CA GLY A 43 8.31 -2.42 23.02
C GLY A 43 9.02 -1.37 22.16
N HIS A 44 10.09 -0.75 22.66
CA HIS A 44 10.77 0.41 22.03
C HIS A 44 12.27 0.47 22.23
N SER A 45 12.81 0.00 23.37
CA SER A 45 14.21 0.28 23.73
C SER A 45 15.24 -0.57 22.98
N SER A 46 14.83 -1.67 22.36
CA SER A 46 15.73 -2.59 21.65
C SER A 46 15.13 -2.99 20.31
N ARG A 47 15.19 -2.07 19.35
CA ARG A 47 14.91 -2.39 17.94
C ARG A 47 16.14 -2.11 17.10
N SER A 48 16.40 -2.97 16.12
CA SER A 48 17.44 -2.74 15.13
C SER A 48 16.96 -3.20 13.78
N VAL A 49 17.36 -2.48 12.75
CA VAL A 49 17.20 -2.91 11.36
C VAL A 49 18.59 -3.14 10.79
N THR A 50 18.77 -4.28 10.12
CA THR A 50 19.97 -4.55 9.35
C THR A 50 19.62 -4.63 7.88
N VAL A 51 20.49 -4.10 7.03
CA VAL A 51 20.44 -4.22 5.58
C VAL A 51 21.74 -4.90 5.16
N ASP A 52 21.63 -6.08 4.54
CA ASP A 52 22.77 -6.90 4.11
C ASP A 52 23.75 -7.22 5.25
N GLY A 53 23.20 -7.42 6.45
CA GLY A 53 23.97 -7.69 7.67
C GLY A 53 24.55 -6.44 8.34
N ILE A 54 24.46 -5.27 7.71
CA ILE A 54 24.94 -4.00 8.25
C ILE A 54 23.81 -3.35 9.06
N ALA A 55 24.08 -3.01 10.32
CA ALA A 55 23.13 -2.30 11.16
C ALA A 55 22.92 -0.86 10.65
N VAL A 56 21.67 -0.49 10.41
CA VAL A 56 21.32 0.87 10.01
C VAL A 56 21.30 1.75 11.26
N GLN A 57 22.31 2.63 11.37
CA GLN A 57 22.33 3.65 12.43
C GLN A 57 21.23 4.68 12.19
N GLY A 58 20.65 5.21 13.28
CA GLY A 58 19.64 6.25 13.15
C GLY A 58 18.35 5.77 12.45
N ALA A 59 17.98 4.49 12.62
CA ALA A 59 16.60 4.05 12.42
C ALA A 59 15.71 4.71 13.50
N GLU A 60 15.59 6.03 13.41
CA GLU A 60 14.75 6.86 14.24
C GLU A 60 13.32 6.42 13.97
N SER A 61 12.53 6.30 15.03
CA SER A 61 11.08 6.22 14.84
C SER A 61 10.65 7.53 14.23
N ALA A 62 10.44 7.55 12.93
CA ALA A 62 9.57 8.54 12.35
C ALA A 62 8.16 8.26 12.92
N PRO A 63 7.50 9.23 13.58
CA PRO A 63 6.09 9.07 13.85
C PRO A 63 5.39 8.84 12.51
N PRO A 64 4.43 7.90 12.40
CA PRO A 64 3.63 7.80 11.19
C PRO A 64 3.02 9.17 10.88
N PRO A 65 2.96 9.60 9.61
CA PRO A 65 2.31 10.86 9.26
C PRO A 65 0.85 10.83 9.77
N GLY A 66 0.49 11.74 10.69
CA GLY A 66 -0.86 11.88 11.26
C GLY A 66 -1.05 11.35 12.69
N GLY A 67 -0.17 11.70 13.63
CA GLY A 67 -0.12 11.17 15.00
C GLY A 67 -1.40 11.30 15.84
N GLY A 68 -1.86 10.15 16.36
CA GLY A 68 -2.88 9.99 17.40
C GLY A 68 -2.77 8.58 18.01
N SER A 69 -2.93 8.48 19.34
CA SER A 69 -2.40 7.44 20.23
C SER A 69 -3.04 6.02 20.19
N LEU A 70 -2.31 5.06 20.77
CA LEU A 70 -2.69 3.75 21.40
C LEU A 70 -2.68 2.40 20.65
N LYS A 71 -2.32 2.33 19.35
CA LYS A 71 -1.78 1.07 18.78
C LYS A 71 -0.40 1.37 18.22
N LYS A 72 0.64 1.13 19.02
CA LYS A 72 2.03 1.53 18.73
C LYS A 72 2.53 0.84 17.47
N THR A 73 2.29 1.49 16.34
CA THR A 73 2.91 1.11 15.08
C THR A 73 4.26 1.80 15.02
N VAL A 74 5.29 1.01 14.79
CA VAL A 74 6.64 1.50 14.58
C VAL A 74 6.92 1.37 13.10
N THR A 75 7.33 2.47 12.47
CA THR A 75 7.81 2.47 11.08
C THR A 75 9.18 3.14 11.07
N LEU A 76 10.12 2.52 10.37
CA LEU A 76 11.51 2.90 10.26
C LEU A 76 11.82 3.10 8.78
N LYS A 77 12.33 4.27 8.42
CA LYS A 77 12.83 4.52 7.07
C LYS A 77 14.29 4.08 7.00
N VAL A 78 14.62 3.23 6.06
CA VAL A 78 15.99 2.77 5.78
C VAL A 78 16.27 2.87 4.28
N ARG A 79 17.55 2.88 3.89
CA ARG A 79 17.97 2.87 2.49
C ARG A 79 18.53 1.50 2.13
N VAL A 80 18.08 0.94 1.02
CA VAL A 80 18.54 -0.37 0.50
C VAL A 80 19.06 -0.13 -0.92
N GLY A 81 20.38 -0.13 -1.11
CA GLY A 81 20.98 0.36 -2.34
C GLY A 81 20.57 1.82 -2.61
N SER A 82 20.01 2.08 -3.80
CA SER A 82 19.44 3.39 -4.19
C SER A 82 17.96 3.59 -3.80
N HIS A 83 17.34 2.62 -3.15
CA HIS A 83 15.90 2.58 -2.92
C HIS A 83 15.52 3.01 -1.50
N ASP A 84 14.36 3.67 -1.38
CA ASP A 84 13.80 4.05 -0.08
C ASP A 84 12.92 2.90 0.44
N CYS A 85 13.24 2.42 1.64
CA CYS A 85 12.57 1.29 2.28
C CYS A 85 11.93 1.69 3.60
N TRP A 86 10.70 1.25 3.84
CA TRP A 86 9.95 1.44 5.07
C TRP A 86 9.70 0.10 5.72
N VAL A 87 10.31 -0.13 6.87
CA VAL A 87 10.17 -1.36 7.64
C VAL A 87 9.43 -1.05 8.92
N GLY A 88 8.40 -1.81 9.24
CA GLY A 88 7.58 -1.53 10.40
C GLY A 88 6.92 -2.74 10.99
N TYR A 89 6.43 -2.54 12.21
CA TYR A 89 5.62 -3.51 12.90
C TYR A 89 4.54 -2.85 13.75
N ARG A 90 3.47 -3.59 14.03
CA ARG A 90 2.40 -3.16 14.95
C ARG A 90 1.94 -4.33 15.79
N ALA A 91 1.73 -4.08 17.08
CA ALA A 91 1.06 -5.03 17.95
C ALA A 91 -0.36 -5.31 17.46
N SER A 92 -0.74 -6.58 17.44
CA SER A 92 -2.11 -7.05 17.29
C SER A 92 -2.95 -6.67 18.52
N ALA A 93 -4.28 -6.72 18.42
CA ALA A 93 -5.12 -6.64 19.62
C ALA A 93 -4.93 -7.89 20.50
N ARG A 94 -4.51 -9.02 19.90
CA ARG A 94 -4.17 -10.25 20.63
C ARG A 94 -2.77 -10.14 21.24
N PRO A 95 -2.61 -10.41 22.55
CA PRO A 95 -1.31 -10.38 23.22
C PRO A 95 -0.27 -11.27 22.51
N GLY A 96 0.95 -10.75 22.35
CA GLY A 96 2.08 -11.49 21.76
C GLY A 96 2.05 -11.62 20.23
N ARG A 97 1.02 -11.14 19.54
CA ARG A 97 0.97 -11.11 18.07
C ARG A 97 1.40 -9.74 17.52
N TYR A 98 2.14 -9.78 16.41
CA TYR A 98 2.66 -8.60 15.72
C TYR A 98 2.48 -8.76 14.22
N PHE A 99 2.14 -7.66 13.56
CA PHE A 99 2.16 -7.54 12.12
C PHE A 99 3.45 -6.87 11.69
N TYR A 100 4.01 -7.31 10.57
CA TYR A 100 5.27 -6.79 10.03
C TYR A 100 5.09 -6.41 8.57
N SER A 101 5.82 -5.40 8.14
CA SER A 101 5.80 -4.96 6.75
C SER A 101 7.14 -4.38 6.37
N CYS A 102 7.55 -4.66 5.14
CA CYS A 102 8.67 -4.02 4.47
C CYS A 102 8.14 -3.48 3.15
N ILE A 103 8.35 -2.19 2.87
CA ILE A 103 7.81 -1.51 1.69
C ILE A 103 8.96 -0.80 0.99
N ILE A 104 9.21 -1.11 -0.27
CA ILE A 104 10.33 -0.56 -1.03
C ILE A 104 9.79 0.07 -2.29
N ASP A 105 10.06 1.36 -2.47
CA ASP A 105 9.51 2.16 -3.57
C ASP A 105 7.99 1.99 -3.75
N GLY A 106 7.30 1.80 -2.61
CA GLY A 106 5.85 1.60 -2.58
C GLY A 106 5.37 0.17 -2.84
N VAL A 107 6.25 -0.77 -3.16
CA VAL A 107 5.94 -2.20 -3.28
C VAL A 107 6.08 -2.87 -1.92
N VAL A 108 5.03 -3.55 -1.46
CA VAL A 108 5.11 -4.32 -0.22
C VAL A 108 5.84 -5.64 -0.50
N MET A 109 6.88 -5.90 0.27
CA MET A 109 7.71 -7.09 0.14
C MET A 109 7.13 -8.24 0.95
N PRO A 110 7.03 -9.45 0.38
CA PRO A 110 6.62 -10.64 1.13
C PRO A 110 7.68 -11.00 2.17
N GLU A 111 7.24 -11.35 3.38
CA GLU A 111 8.16 -11.85 4.41
C GLU A 111 8.61 -13.28 4.06
N LEU A 112 9.90 -13.59 4.25
CA LEU A 112 10.46 -14.91 3.90
C LEU A 112 9.82 -16.06 4.72
N ASN A 113 9.37 -15.74 5.93
CA ASN A 113 8.80 -16.70 6.87
C ASN A 113 7.27 -16.57 7.00
N ASP A 114 6.61 -15.89 6.07
CA ASP A 114 5.14 -15.82 6.05
C ASP A 114 4.60 -17.18 5.58
N THR A 115 4.67 -18.18 6.45
CA THR A 115 3.66 -19.24 6.43
C THR A 115 2.34 -18.52 6.54
N VAL A 116 1.51 -18.56 5.50
CA VAL A 116 0.20 -17.88 5.36
C VAL A 116 -0.63 -18.15 6.61
N GLY A 117 -0.37 -17.37 7.63
CA GLY A 117 -0.85 -17.60 8.97
C GLY A 117 -2.20 -16.96 9.05
N ASP A 118 -3.19 -17.75 9.42
CA ASP A 118 -4.56 -17.35 9.71
C ASP A 118 -4.62 -15.93 10.31
N THR A 119 -4.92 -14.95 9.44
CA THR A 119 -5.17 -13.55 9.79
C THR A 119 -6.54 -13.45 10.45
N GLY A 120 -6.79 -14.30 11.46
CA GLY A 120 -8.07 -14.39 12.14
C GLY A 120 -8.47 -13.01 12.65
N ASP A 121 -9.56 -12.49 12.09
CA ASP A 121 -10.37 -11.31 12.42
C ASP A 121 -9.83 -10.39 13.52
N ASP A 122 -8.60 -9.91 13.36
CA ASP A 122 -8.01 -9.03 14.35
C ASP A 122 -8.58 -7.62 14.09
N GLU A 123 -9.55 -7.24 14.93
CA GLU A 123 -10.33 -5.97 14.96
C GLU A 123 -9.48 -4.68 14.92
N GLY A 124 -8.17 -4.78 14.75
CA GLY A 124 -7.26 -3.64 14.72
C GLY A 124 -6.76 -3.21 13.36
N VAL A 125 -6.90 -3.97 12.27
CA VAL A 125 -6.44 -3.50 10.96
C VAL A 125 -7.36 -2.38 10.49
N PRO A 126 -6.89 -1.13 10.37
CA PRO A 126 -7.73 -0.06 9.88
C PRO A 126 -8.10 -0.32 8.44
N LEU A 127 -9.38 -0.52 8.24
CA LEU A 127 -9.95 -0.95 6.98
C LEU A 127 -10.14 0.26 6.05
N PRO A 128 -10.03 0.07 4.72
CA PRO A 128 -10.46 1.08 3.76
C PRO A 128 -11.94 1.40 3.99
N GLY A 129 -12.30 2.69 4.02
CA GLY A 129 -13.69 3.11 4.25
C GLY A 129 -14.49 3.08 2.96
N GLU A 130 -14.25 4.06 2.09
CA GLU A 130 -14.91 4.17 0.79
C GLU A 130 -13.87 4.19 -0.33
N VAL A 131 -14.17 3.54 -1.45
CA VAL A 131 -13.34 3.56 -2.66
C VAL A 131 -14.17 3.97 -3.87
N PHE A 132 -13.60 4.82 -4.70
CA PHE A 132 -14.18 5.23 -5.97
C PHE A 132 -13.10 5.51 -7.01
N ILE A 133 -13.51 5.47 -8.27
CA ILE A 133 -12.67 5.83 -9.41
C ILE A 133 -13.18 7.17 -9.91
N ASP A 134 -12.39 8.20 -9.64
CA ASP A 134 -12.79 9.59 -9.84
C ASP A 134 -12.70 10.02 -11.31
N SER A 135 -11.57 9.75 -11.95
CA SER A 135 -11.30 10.14 -13.33
C SER A 135 -10.49 9.08 -14.08
N ILE A 136 -10.47 9.20 -15.40
CA ILE A 136 -9.66 8.39 -16.31
C ILE A 136 -8.84 9.34 -17.16
N GLU A 137 -7.53 9.18 -17.15
CA GLU A 137 -6.62 10.03 -17.91
C GLU A 137 -5.76 9.20 -18.89
N PRO A 138 -5.55 9.68 -20.12
CA PRO A 138 -4.54 9.11 -21.00
C PRO A 138 -3.15 9.45 -20.46
N ALA A 139 -2.25 8.47 -20.49
CA ALA A 139 -0.86 8.61 -20.11
C ALA A 139 0.03 7.92 -21.14
N LYS A 140 1.31 8.29 -21.16
CA LYS A 140 2.33 7.70 -22.04
C LYS A 140 3.40 7.01 -21.22
N ASP A 141 3.91 5.90 -21.72
CA ASP A 141 5.02 5.23 -21.06
C ASP A 141 6.34 5.86 -21.50
N ARG A 142 7.46 5.38 -20.96
CA ARG A 142 8.79 5.81 -21.37
C ARG A 142 9.10 5.56 -22.85
N PHE A 143 8.28 4.77 -23.54
CA PHE A 143 8.40 4.47 -24.97
C PHE A 143 7.38 5.25 -25.82
N GLY A 144 6.60 6.16 -25.22
CA GLY A 144 5.55 6.92 -25.90
C GLY A 144 4.26 6.14 -26.18
N THR A 145 4.14 4.90 -25.70
CA THR A 145 2.93 4.09 -25.85
C THR A 145 1.83 4.67 -24.99
N GLU A 146 0.71 5.02 -25.61
CA GLU A 146 -0.46 5.54 -24.91
C GLU A 146 -1.22 4.42 -24.17
N PHE A 147 -1.63 4.72 -22.94
CA PHE A 147 -2.49 3.86 -22.14
C PHE A 147 -3.39 4.72 -21.25
N LEU A 148 -4.38 4.07 -20.61
CA LEU A 148 -5.32 4.73 -19.72
C LEU A 148 -4.99 4.42 -18.26
N GLU A 149 -4.98 5.45 -17.42
CA GLU A 149 -4.90 5.32 -15.96
C GLU A 149 -6.20 5.75 -15.30
N PHE A 150 -6.59 4.98 -14.29
CA PHE A 150 -7.74 5.21 -13.45
C PHE A 150 -7.25 5.87 -12.16
N ARG A 151 -7.85 7.02 -11.81
CA ARG A 151 -7.62 7.72 -10.55
C ARG A 151 -8.43 7.04 -9.45
N VAL A 152 -7.80 6.14 -8.71
CA VAL A 152 -8.42 5.44 -7.58
C VAL A 152 -8.24 6.29 -6.33
N VAL A 153 -9.36 6.67 -5.73
CA VAL A 153 -9.40 7.44 -4.48
C VAL A 153 -9.94 6.55 -3.38
N THR A 154 -9.17 6.46 -2.29
CA THR A 154 -9.54 5.69 -1.11
C THR A 154 -9.72 6.65 0.05
N LEU A 155 -10.93 6.71 0.61
CA LEU A 155 -11.25 7.48 1.80
C LEU A 155 -11.13 6.59 3.03
N ARG A 156 -10.48 7.12 4.07
CA ARG A 156 -10.40 6.50 5.38
C ARG A 156 -10.95 7.46 6.43
N GLY A 157 -12.06 7.08 7.04
CA GLY A 157 -12.69 7.79 8.15
C GLY A 157 -13.79 6.94 8.77
N THR A 158 -13.93 7.02 10.09
CA THR A 158 -14.95 6.29 10.87
C THR A 158 -16.29 7.02 10.97
N ARG A 159 -16.47 8.12 10.23
CA ARG A 159 -17.65 8.96 10.39
C ARG A 159 -18.70 8.69 9.33
N ARG A 160 -19.93 8.46 9.79
CA ARG A 160 -21.17 8.59 9.00
C ARG A 160 -21.03 9.80 8.07
N ARG A 161 -21.37 9.56 6.80
CA ARG A 161 -21.31 10.47 5.64
C ARG A 161 -21.84 11.88 5.92
N ASP A 162 -22.65 12.03 6.96
CA ASP A 162 -23.38 13.24 7.33
C ASP A 162 -22.51 14.33 8.00
N SER A 163 -21.25 14.06 8.36
CA SER A 163 -20.42 15.01 9.14
C SER A 163 -19.21 15.61 8.41
N CYS A 164 -19.01 15.26 7.14
CA CYS A 164 -17.99 15.89 6.28
C CYS A 164 -18.60 16.98 5.36
N GLY A 165 -19.86 17.36 5.60
CA GLY A 165 -20.53 18.42 4.83
C GLY A 165 -19.87 19.77 5.06
N GLY A 166 -19.05 20.21 4.10
CA GLY A 166 -19.06 21.53 3.45
C GLY A 166 -19.31 22.80 4.27
N GLY A 167 -19.07 22.81 5.57
CA GLY A 167 -19.17 24.01 6.39
C GLY A 167 -17.88 24.81 6.29
N GLY A 168 -17.82 25.77 5.37
CA GLY A 168 -16.75 26.78 5.25
C GLY A 168 -16.68 27.74 6.45
N GLY A 169 -16.71 27.22 7.67
CA GLY A 169 -16.53 27.97 8.90
C GLY A 169 -15.08 27.87 9.35
N ALA A 170 -14.38 29.00 9.33
CA ALA A 170 -13.06 29.19 9.93
C ALA A 170 -13.16 29.07 11.47
N GLY A 171 -13.41 27.85 11.96
CA GLY A 171 -13.51 27.51 13.36
C GLY A 171 -12.24 26.80 13.83
N LYS A 172 -11.52 27.48 14.71
CA LYS A 172 -10.35 27.06 15.49
C LYS A 172 -10.20 25.53 15.63
N ALA A 173 -9.14 24.99 15.02
CA ALA A 173 -8.74 23.60 15.13
C ALA A 173 -8.46 23.24 16.60
N VAL A 174 -9.28 22.36 17.16
CA VAL A 174 -8.99 21.68 18.43
C VAL A 174 -8.26 20.39 18.06
N ASP A 175 -7.04 20.23 18.57
CA ASP A 175 -6.02 19.20 18.25
C ASP A 175 -6.39 17.73 18.62
N GLY A 176 -7.67 17.35 18.56
CA GLY A 176 -8.16 15.98 18.73
C GLY A 176 -8.43 15.27 17.40
N GLY A 177 -7.60 15.54 16.39
CA GLY A 177 -7.86 15.31 14.96
C GLY A 177 -8.05 13.86 14.54
N GLY A 178 -9.28 13.36 14.61
CA GLY A 178 -9.76 12.26 13.77
C GLY A 178 -9.89 12.72 12.31
N GLY A 179 -8.76 13.01 11.67
CA GLY A 179 -8.71 13.45 10.28
C GLY A 179 -9.24 12.37 9.34
N CYS A 180 -10.09 12.76 8.38
CA CYS A 180 -10.36 11.93 7.22
C CYS A 180 -9.12 11.97 6.33
N TYR A 181 -8.44 10.84 6.17
CA TYR A 181 -7.30 10.73 5.27
C TYR A 181 -7.78 10.13 3.96
N HIS A 182 -7.25 10.62 2.84
CA HIS A 182 -7.49 10.04 1.54
C HIS A 182 -6.17 9.67 0.87
N ALA A 183 -6.16 8.54 0.17
CA ALA A 183 -5.06 8.13 -0.69
C ALA A 183 -5.53 8.24 -2.14
N VAL A 184 -4.67 8.81 -3.00
CA VAL A 184 -4.93 8.92 -4.43
C VAL A 184 -3.86 8.14 -5.17
N VAL A 185 -4.28 7.20 -6.01
CA VAL A 185 -3.36 6.35 -6.77
C VAL A 185 -3.83 6.19 -8.19
N TRP A 186 -2.89 6.28 -9.12
CA TRP A 186 -3.14 6.03 -10.54
C TRP A 186 -2.86 4.56 -10.84
N ARG A 187 -3.80 3.89 -11.51
CA ARG A 187 -3.74 2.45 -11.82
C ARG A 187 -4.16 2.20 -13.25
N ARG A 188 -3.40 1.37 -13.97
CA ARG A 188 -3.81 0.86 -15.28
C ARG A 188 -4.77 -0.31 -15.12
N PHE A 189 -5.55 -0.63 -16.15
CA PHE A 189 -6.41 -1.82 -16.16
C PHE A 189 -5.64 -3.12 -15.87
N SER A 190 -4.40 -3.23 -16.35
CA SER A 190 -3.54 -4.38 -16.08
C SER A 190 -3.26 -4.57 -14.58
N ALA A 191 -3.16 -3.49 -13.80
CA ALA A 191 -2.96 -3.56 -12.36
C ALA A 191 -4.17 -4.19 -11.63
N PHE A 192 -5.39 -3.94 -12.11
CA PHE A 192 -6.59 -4.61 -11.57
C PHE A 192 -6.57 -6.11 -11.84
N ARG A 193 -6.05 -6.55 -13.00
CA ARG A 193 -5.88 -7.97 -13.32
C ARG A 193 -4.85 -8.64 -12.41
N SER A 194 -3.71 -7.99 -12.19
CA SER A 194 -2.68 -8.47 -11.26
C SER A 194 -3.27 -8.61 -9.85
N LEU A 195 -3.92 -7.55 -9.34
CA LEU A 195 -4.60 -7.58 -8.05
C LEU A 195 -5.61 -8.74 -7.94
N HIS A 196 -6.45 -8.93 -8.95
CA HIS A 196 -7.41 -10.02 -8.96
C HIS A 196 -6.72 -11.39 -8.88
N SER A 197 -5.68 -11.61 -9.68
CA SER A 197 -4.87 -12.83 -9.65
C SER A 197 -4.27 -13.08 -8.27
N ASP A 198 -3.70 -12.05 -7.64
CA ASP A 198 -3.06 -12.14 -6.34
C ASP A 198 -4.07 -12.45 -5.22
N VAL A 199 -5.25 -11.82 -5.24
CA VAL A 199 -6.31 -12.07 -4.26
C VAL A 199 -6.91 -13.47 -4.44
N THR A 200 -7.14 -13.89 -5.69
CA THR A 200 -7.61 -15.25 -6.02
C THR A 200 -6.62 -16.30 -5.53
N ALA A 201 -5.31 -16.10 -5.76
CA ALA A 201 -4.27 -17.01 -5.27
C ALA A 201 -4.26 -17.08 -3.72
N MET A 202 -4.42 -15.95 -3.04
CA MET A 202 -4.49 -15.88 -1.58
C MET A 202 -5.74 -16.59 -1.00
N LEU A 203 -6.84 -16.60 -1.75
CA LEU A 203 -8.10 -17.25 -1.37
C LEU A 203 -8.24 -18.67 -1.91
N TRP A 204 -7.22 -19.20 -2.58
CA TRP A 204 -7.25 -20.55 -3.10
C TRP A 204 -7.50 -21.57 -1.97
N GLY A 205 -8.49 -22.45 -2.17
CA GLY A 205 -8.94 -23.42 -1.16
C GLY A 205 -9.83 -22.86 -0.04
N SER A 206 -10.16 -21.56 -0.06
CA SER A 206 -11.15 -20.96 0.84
C SER A 206 -12.54 -20.94 0.20
N HIS A 207 -13.59 -21.16 0.99
CA HIS A 207 -14.98 -20.95 0.56
C HIS A 207 -15.29 -19.49 0.17
N LEU A 208 -14.44 -18.55 0.59
CA LEU A 208 -14.55 -17.13 0.21
C LEU A 208 -14.19 -16.88 -1.26
N LEU A 209 -13.57 -17.84 -1.95
CA LEU A 209 -13.22 -17.71 -3.36
C LEU A 209 -14.45 -17.47 -4.24
N ASP A 210 -15.54 -18.19 -3.97
CA ASP A 210 -16.81 -18.08 -4.70
C ASP A 210 -17.53 -16.75 -4.42
N SER A 211 -17.15 -16.07 -3.34
CA SER A 211 -17.67 -14.75 -2.98
C SER A 211 -16.92 -13.60 -3.66
N LEU A 212 -15.84 -13.88 -4.41
CA LEU A 212 -15.10 -12.83 -5.09
C LEU A 212 -15.91 -12.22 -6.24
N PRO A 213 -15.96 -10.89 -6.36
CA PRO A 213 -16.57 -10.26 -7.52
C PRO A 213 -15.79 -10.62 -8.79
N PRO A 214 -16.48 -10.91 -9.91
CA PRO A 214 -15.81 -11.16 -11.18
C PRO A 214 -15.13 -9.88 -11.66
N LEU A 215 -13.91 -10.00 -12.16
CA LEU A 215 -13.21 -8.89 -12.79
C LEU A 215 -13.80 -8.65 -14.20
N PRO A 216 -14.03 -7.38 -14.63
CA PRO A 216 -14.44 -7.09 -16.00
C PRO A 216 -13.51 -7.71 -17.04
N ALA A 217 -14.09 -8.32 -18.07
CA ALA A 217 -13.31 -8.93 -19.14
C ALA A 217 -12.52 -7.89 -19.94
N LYS A 218 -11.34 -8.29 -20.43
CA LYS A 218 -10.58 -7.49 -21.38
C LYS A 218 -11.40 -7.40 -22.68
N CYS A 219 -11.55 -6.19 -23.22
CA CYS A 219 -12.17 -6.05 -24.54
C CYS A 219 -11.10 -6.44 -25.58
N ILE A 220 -11.29 -7.59 -26.22
CA ILE A 220 -10.38 -8.11 -27.25
C ILE A 220 -10.82 -7.63 -28.64
N ASN A 221 -12.06 -7.20 -28.79
CA ASN A 221 -12.61 -6.79 -30.08
C ASN A 221 -11.92 -5.49 -30.57
N PRO A 222 -11.16 -5.54 -31.69
CA PRO A 222 -10.50 -4.36 -32.24
C PRO A 222 -11.47 -3.37 -32.88
N LEU A 223 -12.71 -3.79 -33.17
CA LEU A 223 -13.74 -2.94 -33.76
C LEU A 223 -14.42 -2.02 -32.73
N VAL A 224 -14.24 -2.28 -31.45
CA VAL A 224 -14.80 -1.43 -30.37
C VAL A 224 -13.84 -0.30 -30.08
N ASN A 225 -14.31 0.95 -30.18
CA ASN A 225 -13.52 2.11 -29.78
C ASN A 225 -13.33 2.11 -28.25
N GLN A 226 -12.19 1.61 -27.79
CA GLN A 226 -11.83 1.52 -26.37
C GLN A 226 -11.46 2.87 -25.75
N MET A 227 -11.30 3.91 -26.58
CA MET A 227 -11.08 5.30 -26.16
C MET A 227 -12.37 6.11 -26.14
N GLY A 228 -13.50 5.52 -26.54
CA GLY A 228 -14.79 6.18 -26.51
C GLY A 228 -15.25 6.47 -25.08
N ALA A 229 -15.75 7.67 -24.83
CA ALA A 229 -16.21 8.10 -23.50
C ALA A 229 -17.23 7.14 -22.88
N ALA A 230 -18.18 6.63 -23.67
CA ALA A 230 -19.17 5.67 -23.20
C ALA A 230 -18.56 4.33 -22.72
N PHE A 231 -17.55 3.84 -23.44
CA PHE A 231 -16.83 2.63 -23.04
C PHE A 231 -16.02 2.84 -21.76
N LEU A 232 -15.33 3.97 -21.68
CA LEU A 232 -14.52 4.35 -20.54
C LEU A 232 -15.37 4.50 -19.27
N GLU A 233 -16.52 5.17 -19.38
CA GLU A 233 -17.43 5.40 -18.26
C GLU A 233 -18.06 4.08 -17.78
N SER A 234 -18.55 3.25 -18.70
CA SER A 234 -19.04 1.91 -18.35
C SER A 234 -17.96 1.08 -17.65
N ARG A 235 -16.71 1.12 -18.14
CA ARG A 235 -15.59 0.42 -17.49
C ARG A 235 -15.25 1.00 -16.12
N ARG A 236 -15.34 2.33 -15.94
CA ARG A 236 -15.14 3.02 -14.66
C ARG A 236 -16.10 2.49 -13.61
N GLU A 237 -17.39 2.46 -13.94
CA GLU A 237 -18.47 2.01 -13.05
C GLU A 237 -18.28 0.54 -12.63
N VAL A 238 -17.96 -0.34 -13.59
CA VAL A 238 -17.75 -1.76 -13.32
C VAL A 238 -16.51 -1.99 -12.44
N LEU A 239 -15.40 -1.29 -12.70
CA LEU A 239 -14.19 -1.39 -11.88
C LEU A 239 -14.41 -0.82 -10.47
N GLN A 240 -15.17 0.26 -10.34
CA GLN A 240 -15.55 0.82 -9.04
C GLN A 240 -16.43 -0.15 -8.25
N ALA A 241 -17.44 -0.76 -8.89
CA ALA A 241 -18.28 -1.78 -8.27
C ALA A 241 -17.48 -3.01 -7.85
N TYR A 242 -16.51 -3.43 -8.69
CA TYR A 242 -15.56 -4.50 -8.37
C TYR A 242 -14.77 -4.20 -7.09
N LEU A 243 -14.15 -3.01 -6.99
CA LEU A 243 -13.37 -2.63 -5.79
C LEU A 243 -14.23 -2.57 -4.53
N ARG A 244 -15.46 -2.03 -4.62
CA ARG A 244 -16.39 -1.97 -3.48
C ARG A 244 -16.76 -3.35 -2.98
N ARG A 245 -17.13 -4.26 -3.88
CA ARG A 245 -17.42 -5.67 -3.52
C ARG A 245 -16.20 -6.39 -2.98
N LEU A 246 -15.01 -6.10 -3.50
CA LEU A 246 -13.78 -6.70 -3.00
C LEU A 246 -13.49 -6.31 -1.54
N LEU A 247 -13.86 -5.09 -1.14
CA LEU A 247 -13.79 -4.62 0.24
C LEU A 247 -14.85 -5.25 1.16
N GLU A 248 -15.92 -5.81 0.62
CA GLU A 248 -16.92 -6.54 1.41
C GLU A 248 -16.40 -7.92 1.84
N VAL A 249 -15.41 -8.48 1.13
CA VAL A 249 -14.81 -9.77 1.45
C VAL A 249 -13.73 -9.60 2.55
N PRO A 250 -13.93 -10.09 3.80
CA PRO A 250 -13.06 -9.76 4.94
C PRO A 250 -11.58 -10.08 4.72
N LYS A 251 -11.29 -11.28 4.20
CA LYS A 251 -9.91 -11.73 3.95
C LYS A 251 -9.25 -10.98 2.80
N ALA A 252 -10.01 -10.59 1.76
CA ALA A 252 -9.50 -9.75 0.67
C ALA A 252 -9.22 -8.32 1.13
N ARG A 253 -10.10 -7.75 1.97
CA ARG A 253 -9.96 -6.43 2.59
C ARG A 253 -8.69 -6.29 3.42
N ALA A 254 -8.27 -7.36 4.09
CA ALA A 254 -7.02 -7.40 4.85
C ALA A 254 -5.79 -7.75 3.99
N SER A 255 -5.96 -8.02 2.69
CA SER A 255 -4.84 -8.44 1.85
C SER A 255 -3.85 -7.29 1.65
N VAL A 256 -2.57 -7.63 1.79
CA VAL A 256 -1.47 -6.68 1.59
C VAL A 256 -1.48 -6.10 0.18
N ASN A 257 -1.78 -6.94 -0.82
CA ASN A 257 -1.84 -6.55 -2.22
C ASN A 257 -2.97 -5.54 -2.48
N LEU A 258 -4.15 -5.71 -1.88
CA LEU A 258 -5.23 -4.74 -2.00
C LEU A 258 -4.88 -3.42 -1.31
N MET A 259 -4.31 -3.46 -0.10
CA MET A 259 -3.92 -2.23 0.61
C MET A 259 -2.88 -1.42 -0.19
N GLY A 260 -1.83 -2.08 -0.70
CA GLY A 260 -0.86 -1.44 -1.58
C GLY A 260 -1.48 -0.94 -2.89
N PHE A 261 -2.41 -1.70 -3.48
CA PHE A 261 -3.15 -1.28 -4.66
C PHE A 261 -3.92 0.02 -4.40
N LEU A 262 -4.55 0.16 -3.24
CA LEU A 262 -5.32 1.34 -2.81
C LEU A 262 -4.46 2.50 -2.31
N GLY A 263 -3.13 2.34 -2.29
CA GLY A 263 -2.20 3.35 -1.77
C GLY A 263 -2.17 3.44 -0.26
N LEU A 264 -2.63 2.41 0.45
CA LEU A 264 -2.65 2.35 1.90
C LEU A 264 -1.54 1.44 2.41
N HIS A 265 -0.97 1.82 3.55
CA HIS A 265 -0.04 0.99 4.27
C HIS A 265 -0.79 -0.19 4.91
N PRO A 266 -0.36 -1.46 4.72
CA PRO A 266 -1.11 -2.64 5.16
C PRO A 266 -1.32 -2.69 6.67
N ILE A 267 -0.34 -2.21 7.44
CA ILE A 267 -0.40 -2.19 8.91
C ILE A 267 -1.14 -0.96 9.47
N THR A 268 -0.75 0.24 9.04
CA THR A 268 -1.27 1.48 9.64
C THR A 268 -2.55 1.96 8.98
N GLY A 269 -2.86 1.46 7.78
CA GLY A 269 -3.89 1.94 6.87
C GLY A 269 -3.70 3.38 6.42
N TYR A 270 -2.59 4.04 6.76
CA TYR A 270 -2.35 5.42 6.34
C TYR A 270 -1.98 5.44 4.87
N PRO A 271 -2.26 6.53 4.14
CA PRO A 271 -1.74 6.72 2.81
C PRO A 271 -0.23 6.48 2.79
N LEU A 272 0.23 5.70 1.82
CA LEU A 272 1.66 5.53 1.56
C LEU A 272 2.26 6.90 1.19
N PRO A 273 3.53 7.17 1.53
CA PRO A 273 4.12 8.48 1.29
C PRO A 273 3.99 8.95 -0.16
N TRP A 274 4.17 8.04 -1.13
CA TRP A 274 4.03 8.36 -2.55
C TRP A 274 2.57 8.57 -2.99
N ALA A 275 1.60 7.95 -2.31
CA ALA A 275 0.17 8.12 -2.58
C ALA A 275 -0.36 9.43 -1.98
N ALA A 276 0.25 9.91 -0.89
CA ALA A 276 -0.02 11.23 -0.32
C ALA A 276 0.56 12.37 -1.16
N LEU A 277 1.66 12.11 -1.88
CA LEU A 277 2.36 13.06 -2.74
C LEU A 277 1.84 13.08 -4.18
N ALA A 278 0.91 12.19 -4.54
CA ALA A 278 0.34 12.17 -5.88
C ALA A 278 -0.26 13.57 -6.17
N PRO A 279 0.24 14.30 -7.19
CA PRO A 279 -0.25 15.63 -7.47
C PRO A 279 -1.76 15.54 -7.74
N SER A 280 -2.52 16.44 -7.11
CA SER A 280 -3.93 16.68 -7.48
C SER A 280 -4.05 17.17 -8.92
N THR A 281 -2.94 17.65 -9.47
CA THR A 281 -2.80 18.17 -10.83
C THR A 281 -2.48 17.02 -11.80
N PRO A 282 -3.11 16.97 -12.99
CA PRO A 282 -2.77 16.01 -14.02
C PRO A 282 -1.26 15.99 -14.22
N ARG A 283 -0.67 14.80 -14.28
CA ARG A 283 0.76 14.64 -14.54
C ARG A 283 0.99 15.12 -15.98
N GLN A 284 1.17 16.43 -16.16
CA GLN A 284 1.58 16.99 -17.44
C GLN A 284 2.83 16.22 -17.82
N ALA A 285 2.76 15.53 -18.96
CA ALA A 285 3.92 14.88 -19.53
C ALA A 285 5.03 15.93 -19.52
N ALA A 286 6.12 15.66 -18.80
CA ALA A 286 7.27 16.54 -18.85
C ALA A 286 7.55 16.78 -20.34
N PRO A 287 7.66 18.04 -20.79
CA PRO A 287 7.96 18.31 -22.18
C PRO A 287 9.17 17.46 -22.54
N LEU A 288 9.02 16.60 -23.55
CA LEU A 288 10.15 15.87 -24.10
C LEU A 288 11.08 16.96 -24.61
N ASP A 289 12.21 17.14 -23.92
CA ASP A 289 13.25 18.07 -24.34
C ASP A 289 13.67 17.66 -25.77
N ASP A 290 13.17 18.39 -26.76
CA ASP A 290 13.37 18.17 -28.21
C ASP A 290 14.78 18.63 -28.63
N GLU A 291 15.77 18.38 -27.78
CA GLU A 291 17.13 18.90 -27.90
C GLU A 291 18.07 18.00 -28.71
N GLY A 292 17.55 16.91 -29.29
CA GLY A 292 18.34 15.90 -30.02
C GLY A 292 18.09 15.80 -31.53
N ARG A 293 17.27 16.68 -32.14
CA ARG A 293 16.88 16.55 -33.56
C ARG A 293 17.53 17.56 -34.52
N ARG A 294 18.72 18.06 -34.18
CA ARG A 294 19.60 18.80 -35.08
C ARG A 294 20.95 18.11 -35.14
N GLU A 295 21.12 17.26 -36.15
CA GLU A 295 22.36 17.05 -36.92
C GLU A 295 22.16 15.87 -37.88
N LEU A 296 21.59 16.19 -39.04
CA LEU A 296 21.81 15.52 -40.33
C LEU A 296 21.93 16.62 -41.39
#